data_AF-A0A8D8NX10-F1
#
_entry.id   AF-A0A8D8NX10-F1
#
_cell.length_a   1.000
_cell.length_b   1.000
_cell.length_c   1.000
_cell.angle_alpha   90.00
_cell.angle_beta   90.00
_cell.angle_gamma   90.00
#
_symmetry.space_group_name_H-M   'P 1'
#
loop_
_entity.id
_entity.type
_entity.pdbx_description
1 polymer ?
#
loop_
_entity_poly.entity_id
_entity_poly.type
_entity_poly.pdbx_seq_one_letter_code
_entity_poly.pdbx_strand_id
1 'polypeptide(L)'
;YIVLAIGFAICMQGLLAVLSDQYPRYQLSDSIIGTNPGLGFRPFAEQVEKSGFIHFEANNETQTTYWIDRINDFLEPYNNHSLLPGGGKNHVNCDFNQRAKNRNVCTFDLTKLEGCSVDNNFGYKSSSPCVFIKLNKIYGWVPEYYDDITALPTEMPADLVEHIKSLPEGHRKQVWITCNGILPTDNEALGPVNYFPNRGLPSHFFPYTNQPS
;
A
#
# COMPACT_ATOMS: atom_id res chain seq x y z
N TYR A 1 15.25 -0.86 43.89
CA TYR A 1 14.59 -0.87 42.56
C TYR A 1 13.31 -0.03 42.49
N ILE A 2 12.46 0.01 43.54
CA ILE A 2 11.19 0.80 43.52
C ILE A 2 11.42 2.29 43.24
N VAL A 3 12.40 2.92 43.88
CA VAL A 3 12.70 4.35 43.67
C VAL A 3 13.10 4.65 42.21
N LEU A 4 13.90 3.76 41.60
CA LEU A 4 14.28 3.88 40.18
C LEU A 4 13.07 3.73 39.25
N ALA A 5 12.19 2.76 39.53
CA ALA A 5 10.96 2.56 38.76
C ALA A 5 10.03 3.78 38.83
N ILE A 6 9.90 4.39 40.02
CA ILE A 6 9.11 5.62 40.21
C ILE A 6 9.74 6.78 39.45
N GLY A 7 11.06 6.97 39.54
CA GLY A 7 11.77 8.02 38.79
C GLY A 7 11.59 7.87 37.28
N PHE A 8 11.74 6.65 36.76
CA PHE A 8 11.49 6.35 35.35
C PHE A 8 10.05 6.66 34.94
N ALA A 9 9.06 6.27 35.76
CA ALA A 9 7.65 6.53 35.48
C ALA A 9 7.35 8.03 35.40
N ILE A 10 7.91 8.84 36.30
CA ILE A 10 7.76 10.30 36.28
C ILE A 10 8.37 10.89 35.00
N CYS A 11 9.58 10.47 34.63
CA CYS A 11 10.22 10.92 33.38
C CYS A 11 9.41 10.53 32.13
N MET A 12 8.88 9.31 32.09
CA MET A 12 8.03 8.85 30.99
C MET A 12 6.71 9.62 30.92
N GLN A 13 6.08 9.94 32.06
CA GLN A 13 4.88 10.77 32.10
C GLN A 13 5.17 12.19 31.57
N GLY A 14 6.30 12.79 31.95
CA GLY A 14 6.73 14.08 31.45
C GLY A 14 6.95 14.08 29.93
N LEU A 15 7.54 13.01 29.38
CA LEU A 15 7.70 12.82 27.94
C LEU A 15 6.34 12.72 27.23
N LEU A 16 5.46 11.83 27.71
CA LEU A 16 4.14 11.59 27.10
C LEU A 16 3.25 12.84 27.15
N ALA A 17 3.36 13.68 28.17
CA ALA A 17 2.60 14.93 28.28
C ALA A 17 2.92 15.97 27.19
N VAL A 18 4.05 15.84 26.50
CA VAL A 18 4.49 16.76 25.42
C VAL A 18 4.24 16.16 24.03
N LEU A 19 3.82 14.89 23.95
CA LEU A 19 3.53 14.22 22.69
C LEU A 19 2.06 14.41 22.31
N SER A 20 1.79 14.52 21.01
CA SER A 20 0.44 14.55 20.46
C SER A 20 0.02 13.15 20.01
N ASP A 21 -1.20 12.75 20.33
CA ASP A 21 -1.80 11.52 19.79
C ASP A 21 -2.28 11.68 18.33
N GLN A 22 -2.30 12.92 17.80
CA GLN A 22 -2.80 13.21 16.46
C GLN A 22 -1.70 13.17 15.40
N TYR A 23 -0.49 13.59 15.74
CA TYR A 23 0.63 13.69 14.79
C TYR A 23 1.99 13.49 15.47
N PRO A 24 2.98 12.91 14.78
CA PRO A 24 4.31 12.78 15.33
C PRO A 24 5.00 14.15 15.41
N ARG A 25 5.81 14.35 16.45
CA ARG A 25 6.53 15.62 16.70
C ARG A 25 7.54 15.96 15.61
N TYR A 26 8.30 14.95 15.16
CA TYR A 26 9.23 15.07 14.05
C TYR A 26 8.60 14.41 12.83
N GLN A 27 8.56 15.14 11.72
CA GLN A 27 7.89 14.73 10.48
C GLN A 27 8.84 14.82 9.32
N LEU A 28 8.65 13.96 8.32
CA LEU A 28 9.38 14.02 7.05
C LEU A 28 10.90 14.10 7.27
N SER A 29 11.57 15.11 6.71
CA SER A 29 13.02 15.33 6.81
C SER A 29 13.53 15.52 8.24
N ASP A 30 12.68 15.98 9.16
CA ASP A 30 13.06 16.14 10.57
C ASP A 30 12.98 14.83 11.35
N SER A 31 12.35 13.80 10.74
CA SER A 31 12.19 12.47 11.34
C SER A 31 13.23 11.48 10.79
N ILE A 32 13.51 10.43 11.57
CA ILE A 32 14.38 9.32 11.14
C ILE A 32 13.80 8.56 9.93
N ILE A 33 12.48 8.63 9.71
CA ILE A 33 11.79 7.95 8.60
C ILE A 33 12.07 8.68 7.27
N GLY A 34 12.26 10.00 7.30
CA GLY A 34 12.51 10.82 6.11
C GLY A 34 11.28 10.99 5.21
N THR A 35 11.54 11.24 3.93
CA THR A 35 10.52 11.53 2.88
C THR A 35 10.35 10.40 1.86
N ASN A 36 10.96 9.23 2.11
CA ASN A 36 10.98 8.11 1.18
C ASN A 36 10.16 6.94 1.77
N PRO A 37 8.87 6.82 1.44
CA PRO A 37 8.05 5.72 1.95
C PRO A 37 8.53 4.38 1.40
N GLY A 38 8.64 3.40 2.30
CA GLY A 38 8.92 2.02 1.92
C GLY A 38 7.76 1.38 1.16
N LEU A 39 8.10 0.50 0.21
CA LEU A 39 7.16 -0.31 -0.55
C LEU A 39 7.12 -1.73 0.04
N GLY A 40 5.92 -2.24 0.31
CA GLY A 40 5.67 -3.61 0.71
C GLY A 40 4.68 -4.30 -0.22
N PHE A 41 4.52 -5.61 -0.07
CA PHE A 41 3.61 -6.42 -0.88
C PHE A 41 2.78 -7.37 0.00
N ARG A 42 1.59 -7.80 -0.40
CA ARG A 42 0.83 -8.87 0.28
C ARG A 42 0.49 -9.96 -0.74
N PRO A 43 0.39 -11.23 -0.33
CA PRO A 43 0.54 -11.74 1.04
C PRO A 43 2.00 -11.86 1.50
N PHE A 44 2.22 -11.92 2.82
CA PHE A 44 3.53 -12.21 3.42
C PHE A 44 3.49 -13.54 4.16
N ALA A 45 4.59 -14.29 4.10
CA ALA A 45 4.80 -15.50 4.90
C ALA A 45 4.77 -15.19 6.40
N GLU A 46 4.38 -16.17 7.21
CA GLU A 46 4.34 -16.06 8.68
C GLU A 46 5.73 -16.11 9.30
N GLN A 47 6.56 -16.98 8.73
CA GLN A 47 7.95 -17.10 9.13
C GLN A 47 8.73 -15.95 8.49
N VAL A 48 9.31 -15.10 9.34
CA VAL A 48 10.11 -13.93 8.93
C VAL A 48 11.30 -14.37 8.06
N GLU A 49 11.86 -15.56 8.30
CA GLU A 49 12.94 -16.15 7.50
C GLU A 49 12.54 -16.46 6.05
N LYS A 50 11.24 -16.62 5.78
CA LYS A 50 10.66 -16.80 4.44
C LYS A 50 10.04 -15.51 3.90
N SER A 51 10.22 -14.38 4.59
CA SER A 51 9.73 -13.10 4.11
C SER A 51 10.47 -12.71 2.83
N GLY A 52 9.72 -12.50 1.75
CA GLY A 52 10.27 -12.21 0.42
C GLY A 52 9.96 -13.24 -0.66
N PHE A 53 9.46 -14.43 -0.30
CA PHE A 53 9.11 -15.47 -1.28
C PHE A 53 7.66 -15.93 -1.12
N ILE A 54 6.97 -16.09 -2.25
CA ILE A 54 5.69 -16.77 -2.34
C ILE A 54 5.96 -18.09 -3.06
N HIS A 55 5.84 -19.19 -2.33
CA HIS A 55 6.10 -20.53 -2.85
C HIS A 55 4.88 -21.40 -2.59
N PHE A 56 4.35 -22.01 -3.65
CA PHE A 56 3.26 -22.97 -3.60
C PHE A 56 3.23 -23.81 -4.88
N GLU A 57 2.60 -24.97 -4.78
CA GLU A 57 2.18 -25.77 -5.93
C GLU A 57 0.69 -25.54 -6.17
N ALA A 58 0.29 -25.15 -7.39
CA ALA A 58 -1.11 -24.84 -7.71
C ALA A 58 -2.07 -26.03 -7.51
N ASN A 59 -1.55 -27.26 -7.64
CA ASN A 59 -2.30 -28.50 -7.41
C ASN A 59 -2.40 -28.87 -5.93
N ASN A 60 -1.65 -28.20 -5.05
CA ASN A 60 -1.65 -28.47 -3.61
C ASN A 60 -2.61 -27.50 -2.91
N GLU A 61 -3.82 -27.97 -2.63
CA GLU A 61 -4.87 -27.16 -2.02
C GLU A 61 -4.41 -26.52 -0.70
N THR A 62 -3.76 -27.27 0.18
CA THR A 62 -3.27 -26.76 1.47
C THR A 62 -2.32 -25.57 1.29
N GLN A 63 -1.41 -25.63 0.32
CA GLN A 63 -0.47 -24.53 0.06
C GLN A 63 -1.15 -23.32 -0.59
N THR A 64 -2.09 -23.54 -1.52
CA THR A 64 -2.83 -22.43 -2.13
C THR A 64 -3.73 -21.73 -1.10
N THR A 65 -4.46 -22.49 -0.29
CA THR A 65 -5.35 -21.98 0.77
C THR A 65 -4.57 -21.14 1.78
N TYR A 66 -3.35 -21.57 2.16
CA TYR A 66 -2.49 -20.78 3.04
C TYR A 66 -2.30 -19.34 2.54
N TRP A 67 -2.04 -19.14 1.25
CA TRP A 67 -1.84 -17.80 0.71
C TRP A 67 -3.16 -17.03 0.50
N ILE A 68 -4.22 -17.74 0.08
CA ILE A 68 -5.55 -17.17 -0.11
C ILE A 68 -6.08 -16.60 1.21
N ASP A 69 -5.97 -17.34 2.30
CA ASP A 69 -6.43 -16.91 3.63
C ASP A 69 -5.70 -15.63 4.09
N ARG A 70 -4.41 -15.52 3.79
CA ARG A 70 -3.60 -14.34 4.14
C ARG A 70 -4.02 -13.10 3.36
N ILE A 71 -4.51 -13.28 2.14
CA ILE A 71 -5.07 -12.19 1.35
C ILE A 71 -6.46 -11.85 1.89
N ASN A 72 -7.28 -12.84 2.23
CA ASN A 72 -8.59 -12.61 2.85
C ASN A 72 -8.46 -11.81 4.16
N ASP A 73 -7.57 -12.20 5.06
CA ASP A 73 -7.29 -11.48 6.31
C ASP A 73 -6.84 -10.03 6.05
N PHE A 74 -6.03 -9.82 5.00
CA PHE A 74 -5.57 -8.49 4.61
C PHE A 74 -6.70 -7.62 4.06
N LEU A 75 -7.62 -8.20 3.28
CA LEU A 75 -8.73 -7.51 2.64
C LEU A 75 -9.98 -7.40 3.52
N GLU A 76 -10.06 -8.14 4.62
CA GLU A 76 -11.20 -8.16 5.54
C GLU A 76 -11.67 -6.75 5.96
N PRO A 77 -10.78 -5.82 6.36
CA PRO A 77 -11.20 -4.47 6.75
C PRO A 77 -11.74 -3.63 5.58
N TYR A 78 -11.38 -3.97 4.34
CA TYR A 78 -11.88 -3.30 3.12
C TYR A 78 -13.24 -3.85 2.70
N ASN A 79 -13.57 -5.10 3.05
CA ASN A 79 -14.86 -5.70 2.76
C ASN A 79 -15.90 -5.37 3.84
N ASN A 80 -15.50 -5.40 5.10
CA ASN A 80 -16.37 -5.11 6.23
C ASN A 80 -15.94 -3.85 6.97
N HIS A 81 -16.47 -2.72 6.53
CA HIS A 81 -16.24 -1.41 7.15
C HIS A 81 -16.64 -1.34 8.64
N SER A 82 -17.46 -2.26 9.14
CA SER A 82 -17.82 -2.32 10.56
C SER A 82 -16.64 -2.69 11.45
N LEU A 83 -15.60 -3.33 10.89
CA LEU A 83 -14.36 -3.67 11.60
C LEU A 83 -13.43 -2.45 11.76
N LEU A 84 -13.71 -1.38 11.04
CA LEU A 84 -12.89 -0.16 11.05
C LEU A 84 -13.27 0.74 12.26
N PRO A 85 -12.31 1.49 12.83
CA PRO A 85 -12.60 2.46 13.87
C PRO A 85 -13.69 3.46 13.44
N GLY A 86 -14.82 3.49 14.14
CA GLY A 86 -15.97 4.34 13.79
C GLY A 86 -16.95 3.73 12.76
N GLY A 87 -16.79 2.45 12.41
CA GLY A 87 -17.70 1.69 11.55
C GLY A 87 -17.75 2.18 10.11
N GLY A 88 -16.64 2.75 9.62
CA GLY A 88 -16.50 3.26 8.25
C GLY A 88 -17.36 4.49 7.91
N LYS A 89 -17.97 5.17 8.89
CA LYS A 89 -18.85 6.33 8.64
C LYS A 89 -18.16 7.52 7.99
N ASN A 90 -16.84 7.61 8.12
CA ASN A 90 -16.01 8.66 7.53
C ASN A 90 -15.40 8.25 6.18
N HIS A 91 -15.81 7.10 5.62
CA HIS A 91 -15.40 6.69 4.28
C HIS A 91 -16.25 7.40 3.21
N VAL A 92 -15.58 7.94 2.20
CA VAL A 92 -16.22 8.68 1.09
C VAL A 92 -15.64 8.23 -0.24
N ASN A 93 -16.45 8.30 -1.29
CA ASN A 93 -15.97 8.04 -2.64
C ASN A 93 -15.07 9.20 -3.09
N CYS A 94 -13.88 8.85 -3.56
CA CYS A 94 -12.89 9.78 -4.09
C CYS A 94 -12.53 9.39 -5.52
N ASP A 95 -12.05 10.38 -6.27
CA ASP A 95 -11.48 10.18 -7.59
C ASP A 95 -10.35 11.21 -7.83
N PHE A 96 -9.82 11.27 -9.05
CA PHE A 96 -8.74 12.22 -9.40
C PHE A 96 -9.14 13.70 -9.25
N ASN A 97 -10.42 14.03 -9.30
CA ASN A 97 -10.96 15.38 -9.18
C ASN A 97 -11.47 15.68 -7.76
N GLN A 98 -11.80 14.64 -6.98
CA GLN A 98 -12.40 14.73 -5.67
C GLN A 98 -11.57 14.02 -4.60
N ARG A 99 -10.96 14.81 -3.72
CA ARG A 99 -10.24 14.32 -2.52
C ARG A 99 -11.14 14.32 -1.30
N ALA A 100 -10.84 13.42 -0.35
CA ALA A 100 -11.47 13.43 0.96
C ALA A 100 -11.14 14.73 1.72
N LYS A 101 -12.14 15.25 2.45
CA LYS A 101 -12.04 16.44 3.31
C LYS A 101 -12.49 16.09 4.73
N ASN A 102 -12.27 16.99 5.69
CA ASN A 102 -12.81 16.88 7.05
C ASN A 102 -12.45 15.57 7.79
N ARG A 103 -11.22 15.06 7.63
CA ARG A 103 -10.76 13.77 8.18
C ARG A 103 -11.52 12.53 7.67
N ASN A 104 -12.23 12.65 6.55
CA ASN A 104 -12.75 11.49 5.84
C ASN A 104 -11.61 10.71 5.16
N VAL A 105 -11.89 9.43 4.88
CA VAL A 105 -11.00 8.49 4.20
C VAL A 105 -11.59 8.18 2.83
N CYS A 106 -10.75 8.07 1.80
CA CYS A 106 -11.21 7.58 0.50
C CYS A 106 -11.46 6.08 0.56
N THR A 107 -12.68 5.66 0.22
CA THR A 107 -13.03 4.24 0.09
C THR A 107 -12.26 3.62 -1.06
N PHE A 108 -11.74 2.41 -0.87
CA PHE A 108 -11.20 1.59 -1.94
C PHE A 108 -12.19 0.48 -2.30
N ASP A 109 -12.58 0.44 -3.57
CA ASP A 109 -13.55 -0.53 -4.08
C ASP A 109 -12.85 -1.79 -4.56
N LEU A 110 -13.07 -2.91 -3.84
CA LEU A 110 -12.49 -4.20 -4.15
C LEU A 110 -12.93 -4.77 -5.50
N THR A 111 -14.08 -4.34 -6.04
CA THR A 111 -14.55 -4.82 -7.34
C THR A 111 -13.62 -4.40 -8.49
N LYS A 112 -12.84 -3.33 -8.30
CA LYS A 112 -11.86 -2.86 -9.27
C LYS A 112 -10.60 -3.74 -9.37
N LEU A 113 -10.44 -4.71 -8.48
CA LEU A 113 -9.33 -5.66 -8.52
C LEU A 113 -9.51 -6.75 -9.60
N GLU A 114 -10.67 -6.77 -10.27
CA GLU A 114 -10.99 -7.66 -11.40
C GLU A 114 -10.64 -9.13 -11.10
N GLY A 115 -9.64 -9.68 -11.79
CA GLY A 115 -9.20 -11.08 -11.64
C GLY A 115 -8.60 -11.42 -10.28
N CYS A 116 -8.27 -10.41 -9.46
CA CYS A 116 -7.76 -10.56 -8.10
C CYS A 116 -8.88 -10.50 -7.06
N SER A 117 -9.91 -11.34 -7.26
CA SER A 117 -11.07 -11.44 -6.38
C SER A 117 -11.06 -12.72 -5.53
N VAL A 118 -11.89 -12.72 -4.48
CA VAL A 118 -12.14 -13.88 -3.62
C VAL A 118 -12.69 -15.05 -4.46
N ASP A 119 -13.61 -14.78 -5.37
CA ASP A 119 -14.24 -15.80 -6.23
C ASP A 119 -13.23 -16.54 -7.12
N ASN A 120 -12.18 -15.83 -7.56
CA ASN A 120 -11.11 -16.41 -8.37
C ASN A 120 -9.93 -16.96 -7.52
N ASN A 121 -10.08 -17.04 -6.20
CA ASN A 121 -9.02 -17.47 -5.28
C ASN A 121 -7.71 -16.69 -5.50
N PHE A 122 -7.82 -15.41 -5.87
CA PHE A 122 -6.69 -14.53 -6.21
C PHE A 122 -5.69 -15.14 -7.21
N GLY A 123 -6.15 -16.01 -8.11
CA GLY A 123 -5.33 -16.64 -9.15
C GLY A 123 -4.34 -17.71 -8.66
N TYR A 124 -4.36 -18.09 -7.38
CA TYR A 124 -3.45 -19.11 -6.84
C TYR A 124 -3.71 -20.51 -7.40
N LYS A 125 -4.97 -20.85 -7.70
CA LYS A 125 -5.32 -22.15 -8.30
C LYS A 125 -5.01 -22.24 -9.80
N SER A 126 -4.84 -21.12 -10.48
CA SER A 126 -4.55 -21.03 -11.91
C SER A 126 -3.08 -20.75 -12.22
N SER A 127 -2.19 -20.84 -11.23
CA SER A 127 -0.76 -20.50 -11.35
C SER A 127 -0.50 -19.05 -11.81
N SER A 128 -1.45 -18.14 -11.56
CA SER A 128 -1.34 -16.71 -11.88
C SER A 128 -1.66 -15.88 -10.62
N PRO A 129 -0.84 -15.98 -9.55
CA PRO A 129 -1.16 -15.44 -8.25
C PRO A 129 -1.18 -13.91 -8.23
N CYS A 130 -2.12 -13.33 -7.51
CA CYS A 130 -2.19 -11.89 -7.28
C CYS A 130 -1.31 -11.43 -6.12
N VAL A 131 -0.59 -10.33 -6.34
CA VAL A 131 0.25 -9.66 -5.34
C VAL A 131 -0.23 -8.22 -5.18
N PHE A 132 -0.48 -7.82 -3.93
CA PHE A 132 -1.00 -6.51 -3.59
C PHE A 132 0.14 -5.60 -3.14
N ILE A 133 0.40 -4.54 -3.88
CA ILE A 133 1.43 -3.56 -3.51
C ILE A 133 0.87 -2.54 -2.51
N LYS A 134 1.61 -2.28 -1.44
CA LYS A 134 1.24 -1.35 -0.37
C LYS A 134 2.39 -0.39 -0.08
N LEU A 135 2.08 0.90 -0.08
CA LEU A 135 3.02 1.93 0.35
C LEU A 135 2.90 2.20 1.86
N ASN A 136 4.02 2.36 2.54
CA ASN A 136 4.03 2.70 3.96
C ASN A 136 3.47 4.11 4.19
N LYS A 137 2.57 4.23 5.17
CA LYS A 137 1.95 5.52 5.53
C LYS A 137 2.98 6.39 6.28
N ILE A 138 3.31 7.56 5.72
CA ILE A 138 4.07 8.61 6.40
C ILE A 138 3.12 9.78 6.65
N TYR A 139 3.08 10.27 7.89
CA TYR A 139 2.23 11.41 8.25
C TYR A 139 2.62 12.65 7.45
N GLY A 140 1.63 13.29 6.80
CA GLY A 140 1.81 14.53 6.04
C GLY A 140 2.57 14.36 4.71
N TRP A 141 2.97 13.14 4.33
CA TRP A 141 3.70 12.92 3.09
C TRP A 141 2.80 13.06 1.86
N VAL A 142 3.26 13.87 0.91
CA VAL A 142 2.62 14.09 -0.39
C VAL A 142 3.61 13.66 -1.47
N PRO A 143 3.22 12.79 -2.41
CA PRO A 143 4.11 12.43 -3.50
C PRO A 143 4.39 13.61 -4.42
N GLU A 144 5.62 13.66 -4.93
CA GLU A 144 6.00 14.49 -6.08
C GLU A 144 5.67 13.73 -7.36
N TYR A 145 4.88 14.35 -8.24
CA TYR A 145 4.40 13.71 -9.47
C TYR A 145 5.20 14.16 -10.69
N TYR A 146 5.22 13.32 -11.73
CA TYR A 146 5.74 13.69 -13.03
C TYR A 146 4.69 14.49 -13.82
N ASP A 147 4.70 15.81 -13.65
CA ASP A 147 3.78 16.71 -14.36
C ASP A 147 4.19 16.90 -15.84
N ASP A 148 5.50 16.94 -16.13
CA ASP A 148 6.04 17.09 -17.49
C ASP A 148 6.43 15.73 -18.09
N ILE A 149 5.69 15.31 -19.12
CA ILE A 149 5.91 14.04 -19.83
C ILE A 149 7.21 14.06 -20.66
N THR A 150 7.70 15.25 -21.01
CA THR A 150 8.96 15.41 -21.76
C THR A 150 10.19 15.29 -20.86
N ALA A 151 10.01 15.48 -19.54
CA ALA A 151 11.06 15.42 -18.53
C ALA A 151 10.98 14.14 -17.65
N LEU A 152 10.45 13.04 -18.19
CA LEU A 152 10.44 11.76 -17.48
C LEU A 152 11.88 11.23 -17.30
N PRO A 153 12.20 10.57 -16.16
CA PRO A 153 13.52 10.01 -15.90
C PRO A 153 13.97 9.02 -16.99
N THR A 154 15.27 9.02 -17.31
CA THR A 154 15.81 8.17 -18.39
C THR A 154 15.80 6.68 -18.00
N GLU A 155 15.89 6.41 -16.70
CA GLU A 155 15.81 5.09 -16.07
C GLU A 155 14.39 4.54 -15.99
N MET A 156 13.35 5.33 -16.30
CA MET A 156 11.97 4.86 -16.31
C MET A 156 11.75 3.87 -17.47
N PRO A 157 11.14 2.69 -17.23
CA PRO A 157 10.88 1.71 -18.29
C PRO A 157 10.04 2.29 -19.43
N ALA A 158 10.42 1.98 -20.67
CA ALA A 158 9.81 2.55 -21.87
C ALA A 158 8.30 2.25 -21.97
N ASP A 159 7.87 1.07 -21.52
CA ASP A 159 6.46 0.66 -21.49
C ASP A 159 5.65 1.48 -20.48
N LEU A 160 6.25 1.84 -19.33
CA LEU A 160 5.64 2.75 -18.37
C LEU A 160 5.55 4.18 -18.93
N VAL A 161 6.60 4.65 -19.62
CA VAL A 161 6.58 5.97 -20.28
C VAL A 161 5.46 6.05 -21.32
N GLU A 162 5.28 5.02 -22.14
CA GLU A 162 4.20 4.93 -23.13
C GLU A 162 2.83 4.92 -22.44
N HIS A 163 2.68 4.14 -21.37
CA HIS A 163 1.45 4.11 -20.58
C HIS A 163 1.09 5.50 -20.01
N ILE A 164 2.04 6.20 -19.38
CA ILE A 164 1.82 7.55 -18.84
C ILE A 164 1.42 8.54 -19.94
N LYS A 165 2.06 8.46 -21.12
CA LYS A 165 1.75 9.28 -22.29
C LYS A 165 0.32 9.04 -22.80
N SER A 166 -0.15 7.80 -22.76
CA SER A 166 -1.51 7.44 -23.20
C SER A 166 -2.62 7.97 -22.28
N LEU A 167 -2.29 8.26 -21.01
CA LEU A 167 -3.28 8.69 -20.01
C LEU A 167 -3.57 10.20 -20.09
N PRO A 168 -4.79 10.64 -19.75
CA PRO A 168 -5.12 12.05 -19.64
C PRO A 168 -4.42 12.69 -18.43
N GLU A 169 -4.09 13.99 -18.52
CA GLU A 169 -3.31 14.73 -17.52
C GLU A 169 -3.83 14.56 -16.08
N GLY A 170 -5.15 14.64 -15.87
CA GLY A 170 -5.75 14.49 -14.54
C GLY A 170 -5.50 13.12 -13.90
N HIS A 171 -5.26 12.09 -14.70
CA HIS A 171 -4.94 10.74 -14.21
C HIS A 171 -3.43 10.53 -14.05
N ARG A 172 -2.56 11.50 -14.37
CA ARG A 172 -1.11 11.30 -14.27
C ARG A 172 -0.56 11.51 -12.86
N LYS A 173 -1.35 12.13 -11.97
CA LYS A 173 -0.99 12.38 -10.57
C LYS A 173 -1.13 11.10 -9.75
N GLN A 174 -0.16 10.21 -9.90
CA GLN A 174 -0.06 8.92 -9.22
C GLN A 174 1.38 8.62 -8.83
N VAL A 175 1.57 7.78 -7.82
CA VAL A 175 2.84 7.09 -7.61
C VAL A 175 2.88 5.89 -8.55
N TRP A 176 3.67 5.95 -9.61
CA TRP A 176 3.75 4.89 -10.61
C TRP A 176 4.46 3.64 -10.09
N ILE A 177 3.98 2.47 -10.50
CA ILE A 177 4.55 1.19 -10.09
C ILE A 177 4.88 0.37 -11.34
N THR A 178 6.05 -0.26 -11.33
CA THR A 178 6.45 -1.24 -12.32
C THR A 178 7.10 -2.43 -11.63
N CYS A 179 6.75 -3.62 -12.09
CA CYS A 179 7.27 -4.90 -11.62
C CYS A 179 8.05 -5.54 -12.76
N ASN A 180 9.33 -5.85 -12.52
CA ASN A 180 10.20 -6.51 -13.47
C ASN A 180 11.01 -7.58 -12.71
N GLY A 181 11.46 -8.60 -13.43
CA GLY A 181 12.45 -9.56 -12.96
C GLY A 181 13.80 -8.88 -12.68
N ILE A 182 14.60 -9.48 -11.79
CA ILE A 182 15.91 -8.94 -11.41
C ILE A 182 16.90 -9.15 -12.55
N LEU A 183 16.85 -10.32 -13.17
CA LEU A 183 17.63 -10.69 -14.36
C LEU A 183 16.73 -10.79 -15.59
N PRO A 184 17.28 -10.67 -16.82
CA PRO A 184 16.50 -10.86 -18.04
C PRO A 184 15.78 -12.21 -18.12
N THR A 185 16.41 -13.28 -17.62
CA THR A 185 15.81 -14.63 -17.53
C THR A 185 14.60 -14.68 -16.60
N ASP A 186 14.57 -13.83 -15.57
CA ASP A 186 13.46 -13.76 -14.64
C ASP A 186 12.24 -13.10 -15.30
N ASN A 187 12.46 -12.18 -16.25
CA ASN A 187 11.37 -11.57 -17.01
C ASN A 187 10.65 -12.61 -17.88
N GLU A 188 11.40 -13.53 -18.50
CA GLU A 188 10.82 -14.62 -19.29
C GLU A 188 10.01 -15.57 -18.41
N ALA A 189 10.49 -15.87 -17.20
CA ALA A 189 9.80 -16.73 -16.24
C ALA A 189 8.57 -16.05 -15.58
N LEU A 190 8.64 -14.74 -15.33
CA LEU A 190 7.56 -13.94 -14.75
C LEU A 190 6.36 -13.86 -15.71
N GLY A 191 6.63 -13.79 -17.01
CA GLY A 191 5.58 -13.63 -18.02
C GLY A 191 4.89 -12.25 -17.94
N PRO A 192 3.67 -12.13 -18.52
CA PRO A 192 2.96 -10.86 -18.56
C PRO A 192 2.43 -10.46 -17.18
N VAL A 193 2.73 -9.24 -16.75
CA VAL A 193 2.22 -8.65 -15.50
C VAL A 193 1.04 -7.73 -15.79
N ASN A 194 -0.11 -8.02 -15.19
CA ASN A 194 -1.29 -7.17 -15.22
C ASN A 194 -1.41 -6.34 -13.93
N TYR A 195 -1.80 -5.08 -14.07
CA TYR A 195 -1.96 -4.16 -12.94
C TYR A 195 -3.43 -3.79 -12.77
N PHE A 196 -3.95 -3.97 -11.56
CA PHE A 196 -5.31 -3.62 -11.19
C PHE A 196 -5.32 -2.72 -9.94
N PRO A 197 -6.24 -1.76 -9.83
CA PRO A 197 -7.14 -1.28 -10.90
C PRO A 197 -6.44 -0.38 -11.91
N ASN A 198 -5.25 0.12 -11.58
CA ASN A 198 -4.42 0.98 -12.41
C ASN A 198 -2.95 0.74 -12.06
N ARG A 199 -2.04 1.14 -12.96
CA ARG A 199 -0.59 0.97 -12.80
C ARG A 199 0.04 2.01 -11.85
N GLY A 200 -0.51 2.19 -10.66
CA GLY A 200 0.00 3.15 -9.68
C GLY A 200 -0.94 3.43 -8.52
N LEU A 201 -0.51 4.30 -7.60
CA LEU A 201 -1.31 4.75 -6.46
C LEU A 201 -1.81 6.16 -6.70
N PRO A 202 -3.13 6.37 -6.91
CA PRO A 202 -3.69 7.68 -7.21
C PRO A 202 -3.45 8.74 -6.12
N SER A 203 -3.29 10.00 -6.53
CA SER A 203 -3.03 11.12 -5.62
C SER A 203 -4.10 11.36 -4.56
N HIS A 204 -5.35 10.97 -4.78
CA HIS A 204 -6.45 11.23 -3.84
C HIS A 204 -6.37 10.41 -2.55
N PHE A 205 -5.54 9.37 -2.49
CA PHE A 205 -5.25 8.65 -1.25
C PHE A 205 -4.22 9.34 -0.33
N PHE A 206 -3.60 10.43 -0.79
CA PHE A 206 -2.57 11.17 -0.08
C PHE A 206 -3.00 12.61 0.24
N PRO A 207 -2.48 13.24 1.31
CA PRO A 207 -1.58 12.66 2.32
C PRO A 207 -2.31 11.82 3.38
N TYR A 208 -1.55 11.01 4.12
CA TYR A 208 -2.02 10.41 5.36
C TYR A 208 -1.90 11.41 6.52
N THR A 209 -2.99 11.64 7.26
CA THR A 209 -3.04 12.62 8.35
C THR A 209 -3.58 12.01 9.64
N ASN A 210 -3.35 10.71 9.87
CA ASN A 210 -3.85 9.99 11.05
C ASN A 210 -5.38 10.10 11.21
N GLN A 211 -6.09 10.03 10.08
CA GLN A 211 -7.53 9.89 10.06
C GLN A 211 -7.92 8.48 10.54
N PRO A 212 -8.95 8.33 11.39
CA PRO A 212 -9.42 7.01 11.83
C PRO A 212 -9.92 6.26 10.60
N SER A 213 -9.24 5.20 10.18
CA SER A 213 -9.53 4.50 8.92
C SER A 213 -9.78 3.04 9.14
#